data_AF-A0A496RKC0-F1
#
_entry.id   AF-A0A496RKC0-F1
#
_cell.length_a   1.000
_cell.length_b   1.000
_cell.length_c   1.000
_cell.angle_alpha   90.00
_cell.angle_beta   90.00
_cell.angle_gamma   90.00
#
_symmetry.space_group_name_H-M   'P 1'
#
loop_
_entity.id
_entity.type
_entity.pdbx_description
1 polymer ?
#
loop_
_entity_poly.entity_id
_entity_poly.type
_entity_poly.pdbx_seq_one_letter_code
_entity_poly.pdbx_strand_id
1 'polypeptide(L)'
;MKYNISILKPENYPELIKLAESVNLDEKIDFQCTFIAAQNGTPELLGVAGINFNKRFPRFEHILVSKPFQKTRLGVILLKAMEKYLIDNGYDTYVSYILNSREHMQKYALKWGMKEYNKTDDGKWFYKRL
;
A
#
# COMPACT_ATOMS: atom_id res chain seq x y z
N MET A 1 -2.07 10.79 18.78
CA MET A 1 -1.52 11.41 17.56
C MET A 1 -2.56 11.32 16.45
N LYS A 2 -2.88 12.42 15.76
CA LYS A 2 -3.92 12.47 14.72
C LYS A 2 -3.24 12.50 13.35
N TYR A 3 -3.39 11.43 12.56
CA TYR A 3 -2.89 11.41 11.19
C TYR A 3 -3.86 12.15 10.27
N ASN A 4 -3.34 12.99 9.38
CA ASN A 4 -4.07 13.47 8.23
C ASN A 4 -3.93 12.41 7.12
N ILE A 5 -5.05 11.81 6.71
CA ILE A 5 -5.10 10.77 5.68
C ILE A 5 -5.75 11.36 4.43
N SER A 6 -5.00 11.41 3.33
CA SER A 6 -5.49 11.99 2.07
C SER A 6 -4.82 11.35 0.87
N ILE A 7 -5.39 11.57 -0.32
CA ILE A 7 -4.75 11.20 -1.57
C ILE A 7 -3.50 12.06 -1.77
N LEU A 8 -2.36 11.43 -2.04
CA LEU A 8 -1.11 12.11 -2.33
C LEU A 8 -1.18 12.74 -3.72
N LYS A 9 -0.94 14.04 -3.79
CA LYS A 9 -0.89 14.75 -5.06
C LYS A 9 0.51 14.63 -5.71
N PRO A 10 0.61 14.72 -7.06
CA PRO A 10 1.88 14.60 -7.77
C PRO A 10 2.99 15.55 -7.29
N GLU A 11 2.64 16.76 -6.87
CA GLU A 11 3.61 17.73 -6.32
C GLU A 11 4.34 17.23 -5.06
N ASN A 12 3.77 16.24 -4.36
CA ASN A 12 4.34 15.65 -3.15
C ASN A 12 5.09 14.33 -3.42
N TYR A 13 5.25 13.92 -4.68
CA TYR A 13 6.02 12.71 -5.03
C TYR A 13 7.50 12.75 -4.62
N PRO A 14 8.19 13.92 -4.56
CA PRO A 14 9.53 13.97 -3.97
C PRO A 14 9.58 13.45 -2.52
N GLU A 15 8.54 13.67 -1.72
CA GLU A 15 8.46 13.13 -0.35
C GLU A 15 8.23 11.62 -0.33
N LEU A 16 7.53 11.08 -1.34
CA LEU A 16 7.35 9.63 -1.52
C LEU A 16 8.68 8.94 -1.84
N ILE A 17 9.52 9.57 -2.67
CA ILE A 17 10.88 9.08 -2.96
C ILE A 17 11.71 9.06 -1.67
N LYS A 18 11.71 10.16 -0.90
CA LYS A 18 12.42 10.23 0.39
C LYS A 18 11.93 9.15 1.37
N LEU A 19 10.63 8.91 1.44
CA LEU A 19 10.07 7.84 2.27
C LEU A 19 10.57 6.46 1.81
N ALA A 20 10.53 6.17 0.51
CA ALA A 20 10.99 4.90 -0.04
C ALA A 20 12.49 4.65 0.22
N GLU A 21 13.32 5.68 0.07
CA GLU A 21 14.75 5.65 0.43
C GLU A 21 14.92 5.38 1.93
N SER A 22 14.16 6.08 2.79
CA SER A 22 14.27 5.93 4.24
C SER A 22 13.98 4.52 4.75
N VAL A 23 13.13 3.77 4.04
CA VAL A 23 12.74 2.38 4.36
C VAL A 23 13.52 1.34 3.58
N ASN A 24 14.51 1.75 2.77
CA ASN A 24 15.30 0.88 1.89
C ASN A 24 14.42 0.04 0.95
N LEU A 25 13.47 0.67 0.26
CA LEU A 25 12.64 -0.01 -0.72
C LEU A 25 13.52 -0.63 -1.82
N ASP A 26 13.39 -1.93 -2.02
CA ASP A 26 14.15 -2.75 -2.98
C ASP A 26 13.52 -2.77 -4.39
N GLU A 27 12.38 -2.10 -4.57
CA GLU A 27 11.64 -2.00 -5.83
C GLU A 27 11.42 -0.53 -6.25
N LYS A 28 11.16 -0.34 -7.55
CA LYS A 28 10.77 0.98 -8.05
C LYS A 28 9.33 1.29 -7.65
N ILE A 29 9.10 2.53 -7.25
CA ILE A 29 7.75 3.05 -7.02
C ILE A 29 7.03 3.16 -8.36
N ASP A 30 5.84 2.57 -8.47
CA ASP A 30 4.95 2.75 -9.60
C ASP A 30 4.14 4.05 -9.42
N PHE A 31 4.59 5.12 -10.06
CA PHE A 31 3.93 6.43 -10.02
C PHE A 31 2.58 6.48 -10.75
N GLN A 32 2.17 5.40 -11.44
CA GLN A 32 0.80 5.26 -11.94
C GLN A 32 -0.21 4.88 -10.85
N CYS A 33 0.26 4.56 -9.65
CA CYS A 33 -0.62 4.31 -8.51
C CYS A 33 -1.32 5.60 -8.06
N THR A 34 -2.55 5.44 -7.60
CA THR A 34 -3.15 6.37 -6.63
C THR A 34 -2.59 6.04 -5.25
N PHE A 35 -2.02 7.03 -4.58
CA PHE A 35 -1.44 6.87 -3.26
C PHE A 35 -2.33 7.52 -2.20
N ILE A 36 -2.63 6.78 -1.13
CA ILE A 36 -3.18 7.34 0.11
C ILE A 36 -2.03 7.51 1.08
N ALA A 37 -1.85 8.75 1.55
CA ALA A 37 -0.75 9.17 2.39
C ALA A 37 -1.22 9.51 3.81
N ALA A 38 -0.34 9.28 4.78
CA ALA A 38 -0.47 9.76 6.14
C ALA A 38 0.56 10.84 6.45
N GLN A 39 0.10 11.99 6.93
CA GLN A 39 0.91 13.15 7.34
C GLN A 39 0.49 13.61 8.74
N ASN A 40 1.28 14.49 9.38
CA ASN A 40 0.95 15.06 10.69
C ASN A 40 1.26 16.56 10.76
N GLY A 41 0.54 17.35 9.95
CA GLY A 41 0.69 18.81 9.91
C GLY A 41 1.96 19.33 9.22
N THR A 42 2.84 18.43 8.80
CA THR A 42 4.02 18.71 7.97
C THR A 42 3.88 18.02 6.61
N PRO A 43 4.64 18.46 5.58
CA PRO A 43 4.70 17.77 4.28
C PRO A 43 5.27 16.35 4.36
N GLU A 44 6.02 16.03 5.42
CA GLU A 44 6.68 14.74 5.62
C GLU A 44 5.68 13.59 5.65
N LEU A 45 5.95 12.55 4.85
CA LEU A 45 5.14 11.35 4.77
C LEU A 45 5.50 10.38 5.89
N LEU A 46 4.51 10.07 6.72
CA LEU A 46 4.64 9.06 7.78
C LEU A 46 4.42 7.64 7.23
N GLY A 47 3.63 7.53 6.16
CA GLY A 47 3.42 6.30 5.43
C GLY A 47 2.50 6.50 4.23
N VAL A 48 2.51 5.54 3.32
CA VAL A 48 1.66 5.51 2.13
C VAL A 48 1.15 4.10 1.82
N ALA A 49 0.00 4.03 1.17
CA ALA A 49 -0.50 2.84 0.48
C ALA A 49 -0.78 3.20 -0.99
N GLY A 50 -0.35 2.37 -1.94
CA GLY A 50 -0.46 2.61 -3.38
C GLY A 50 -1.26 1.52 -4.10
N ILE A 51 -2.20 1.95 -4.94
CA ILE A 51 -3.03 1.08 -5.77
C ILE A 51 -3.03 1.52 -7.24
N ASN A 52 -2.84 0.58 -8.15
CA ASN A 52 -2.84 0.82 -9.58
C ASN A 52 -4.15 0.34 -10.21
N PHE A 53 -4.79 1.21 -10.99
CA PHE A 53 -6.06 0.95 -11.67
C PHE A 53 -5.92 0.62 -13.16
N ASN A 54 -4.71 0.69 -13.74
CA ASN A 54 -4.43 0.38 -15.15
C ASN A 54 -4.40 -1.14 -15.45
N LYS A 55 -5.00 -1.95 -14.58
CA LYS A 55 -5.06 -3.41 -14.64
C LYS A 55 -6.51 -3.85 -14.62
N ARG A 56 -6.76 -5.11 -15.00
CA ARG A 56 -8.13 -5.69 -14.99
C ARG A 56 -8.86 -5.55 -13.65
N PHE A 57 -8.10 -5.62 -12.56
CA PHE A 57 -8.58 -5.37 -11.19
C PHE A 57 -7.62 -4.36 -10.53
N PRO A 58 -8.10 -3.52 -9.60
CA PRO A 58 -7.23 -2.68 -8.78
C PRO A 58 -6.11 -3.53 -8.16
N ARG A 59 -4.86 -3.14 -8.41
CA ARG A 59 -3.68 -3.86 -7.93
C ARG A 59 -3.03 -3.09 -6.80
N PHE A 60 -3.02 -3.65 -5.61
CA PHE A 60 -2.27 -3.13 -4.48
C PHE A 60 -0.77 -3.39 -4.68
N GLU A 61 0.01 -2.31 -4.78
CA GLU A 61 1.43 -2.38 -5.15
C GLU A 61 2.36 -1.99 -4.01
N HIS A 62 2.00 -0.96 -3.24
CA HIS A 62 2.92 -0.38 -2.27
C HIS A 62 2.28 -0.20 -0.89
N ILE A 63 3.03 -0.54 0.15
CA ILE A 63 2.78 -0.08 1.52
C ILE A 63 4.10 0.28 2.18
N LEU A 64 4.29 1.56 2.45
CA LEU A 64 5.49 2.09 3.07
C LEU A 64 5.10 2.76 4.38
N VAL A 65 5.85 2.47 5.45
CA VAL A 65 5.68 3.13 6.74
C VAL A 65 7.05 3.56 7.22
N SER A 66 7.20 4.85 7.50
CA SER A 66 8.46 5.42 8.00
C SER A 66 8.92 4.68 9.26
N LYS A 67 10.24 4.51 9.41
CA LYS A 67 10.85 3.69 10.49
C LYS A 67 10.28 3.98 11.90
N PRO A 68 10.08 5.24 12.33
CA PRO A 68 9.52 5.52 13.66
C PRO A 68 8.09 5.03 13.88
N PHE A 69 7.34 4.83 12.79
CA PHE A 69 5.94 4.41 12.80
C PHE A 69 5.74 2.95 12.42
N GLN A 70 6.81 2.21 12.12
CA GLN A 70 6.75 0.77 11.96
C GLN A 70 6.33 0.10 13.27
N LYS A 71 5.68 -1.06 13.18
CA LYS A 71 5.08 -1.80 14.31
C LYS A 71 3.98 -1.02 15.08
N THR A 72 3.55 0.13 14.57
CA THR A 72 2.33 0.81 15.03
C THR A 72 1.11 0.35 14.22
N ARG A 73 -0.06 0.93 14.50
CA ARG A 73 -1.28 0.70 13.70
C ARG A 73 -1.32 1.47 12.38
N LEU A 74 -0.30 2.28 12.04
CA LEU A 74 -0.34 3.15 10.86
C LEU A 74 -0.53 2.38 9.54
N GLY A 75 0.18 1.26 9.35
CA GLY A 75 -0.01 0.41 8.17
C GLY A 75 -1.46 -0.11 8.03
N VAL A 76 -2.07 -0.52 9.14
CA VAL A 76 -3.48 -0.95 9.18
C VAL A 76 -4.42 0.22 8.85
N ILE A 77 -4.14 1.42 9.36
CA ILE A 77 -4.95 2.60 9.07
C ILE A 77 -4.90 2.95 7.58
N LEU A 78 -3.71 2.92 6.97
CA LEU A 78 -3.53 3.15 5.53
C LEU A 78 -4.26 2.11 4.68
N LEU A 79 -4.19 0.82 5.05
CA LEU A 79 -4.92 -0.24 4.35
C LEU A 79 -6.44 -0.04 4.44
N LYS A 80 -6.97 0.27 5.62
CA LYS A 80 -8.41 0.56 5.77
C LYS A 80 -8.85 1.78 4.98
N ALA A 81 -8.02 2.82 4.96
CA ALA A 81 -8.30 4.01 4.17
C ALA A 81 -8.33 3.68 2.67
N MET A 82 -7.43 2.80 2.20
CA MET A 82 -7.43 2.31 0.82
C MET A 82 -8.67 1.48 0.50
N GLU A 83 -9.05 0.54 1.36
CA GLU A 83 -10.27 -0.25 1.18
C GLU A 83 -11.51 0.63 1.15
N LYS A 84 -11.60 1.61 2.05
CA LYS A 84 -12.69 2.60 2.03
C LYS A 84 -12.71 3.38 0.71
N TYR A 85 -11.56 3.86 0.24
CA TYR A 85 -11.47 4.56 -1.04
C TYR A 85 -11.96 3.69 -2.21
N LEU A 86 -11.58 2.41 -2.24
CA LEU A 86 -12.04 1.47 -3.25
C LEU A 86 -13.56 1.28 -3.21
N ILE A 87 -14.13 1.04 -2.02
CA ILE A 87 -15.58 0.88 -1.83
C ILE A 87 -16.33 2.14 -2.27
N ASP A 88 -15.86 3.32 -1.86
CA ASP A 88 -16.48 4.61 -2.21
C ASP A 88 -16.43 4.88 -3.73
N ASN A 89 -15.51 4.24 -4.46
CA ASN A 89 -15.39 4.32 -5.93
C ASN A 89 -16.00 3.10 -6.66
N GLY A 90 -16.79 2.26 -5.98
CA GLY A 90 -17.56 1.18 -6.61
C GLY A 90 -16.76 -0.09 -6.91
N TYR A 91 -15.56 -0.25 -6.35
CA TYR A 91 -14.79 -1.48 -6.45
C TYR A 91 -15.20 -2.46 -5.34
N ASP A 92 -15.37 -3.74 -5.69
CA ASP A 92 -15.71 -4.81 -4.76
C ASP A 92 -14.53 -5.75 -4.45
N THR A 93 -13.43 -5.60 -5.18
CA THR A 93 -12.30 -6.52 -5.16
C THR A 93 -11.01 -5.78 -5.51
N TYR A 94 -9.91 -6.18 -4.89
CA TYR A 94 -8.56 -5.85 -5.33
C TYR A 94 -7.63 -7.05 -5.26
N VAL A 95 -6.51 -6.98 -5.97
CA VAL A 95 -5.48 -8.03 -6.03
C VAL A 95 -4.13 -7.51 -5.59
N SER A 96 -3.22 -8.39 -5.19
CA SER A 96 -1.82 -8.06 -4.92
C SER A 96 -0.93 -9.23 -5.31
N TYR A 97 0.26 -8.94 -5.82
CA TYR A 97 1.31 -9.93 -6.06
C TYR A 97 2.43 -9.71 -5.05
N ILE A 98 2.82 -10.77 -4.35
CA ILE A 98 3.84 -10.70 -3.30
C ILE A 98 4.94 -11.71 -3.60
N LEU A 99 6.17 -11.23 -3.73
CA LEU A 99 7.35 -12.05 -4.01
C LEU A 99 7.60 -13.10 -2.91
N ASN A 100 8.22 -14.21 -3.28
CA ASN A 100 8.60 -15.28 -2.36
C ASN A 100 9.65 -14.81 -1.33
N SER A 101 10.52 -13.86 -1.71
CA SER A 101 11.45 -13.20 -0.79
C SER A 101 10.75 -12.39 0.32
N ARG A 102 9.46 -12.08 0.17
CA ARG A 102 8.65 -11.32 1.13
C ARG A 102 7.62 -12.20 1.84
N GLU A 103 8.03 -13.37 2.31
CA GLU A 103 7.15 -14.33 2.99
C GLU A 103 6.36 -13.72 4.17
N HIS A 104 6.99 -12.79 4.91
CA HIS A 104 6.32 -12.07 5.99
C HIS A 104 5.13 -11.22 5.50
N MET A 105 5.21 -10.63 4.30
CA MET A 105 4.11 -9.91 3.67
C MET A 105 3.03 -10.87 3.18
N GLN A 106 3.38 -12.05 2.68
CA GLN A 106 2.39 -13.09 2.33
C GLN A 106 1.58 -13.51 3.57
N LYS A 107 2.26 -13.75 4.71
CA LYS A 107 1.60 -14.04 5.99
C LYS A 107 0.72 -12.88 6.45
N TYR A 108 1.16 -11.64 6.24
CA TYR A 108 0.39 -10.46 6.57
C TYR A 108 -0.87 -10.34 5.69
N ALA A 109 -0.77 -10.59 4.39
CA ALA A 109 -1.91 -10.59 3.46
C ALA A 109 -3.00 -11.58 3.89
N LEU A 110 -2.62 -12.79 4.31
CA LEU A 110 -3.56 -13.78 4.83
C LEU A 110 -4.24 -13.29 6.13
N LYS A 111 -3.48 -12.72 7.07
CA LYS A 111 -4.04 -12.11 8.30
C LYS A 111 -4.95 -10.92 8.00
N TRP A 112 -4.70 -10.22 6.89
CA TRP A 112 -5.53 -9.14 6.39
C TRP A 112 -6.82 -9.62 5.69
N GLY A 113 -7.03 -10.94 5.61
CA GLY A 113 -8.22 -11.53 4.98
C GLY A 113 -8.12 -11.64 3.46
N MET A 114 -6.93 -11.46 2.88
CA MET A 114 -6.72 -11.79 1.47
C MET A 114 -6.64 -13.31 1.29
N LYS A 115 -7.07 -13.79 0.13
CA LYS A 115 -7.02 -15.20 -0.28
C LYS A 115 -6.04 -15.37 -1.42
N GLU A 116 -5.15 -16.34 -1.29
CA GLU A 116 -4.26 -16.75 -2.37
C GLU A 116 -5.09 -17.40 -3.50
N TYR A 117 -4.78 -17.09 -4.76
CA TYR A 117 -5.49 -17.69 -5.91
C TYR A 117 -4.58 -18.14 -7.07
N ASN A 118 -3.32 -17.73 -7.08
CA ASN A 118 -2.35 -18.21 -8.06
C ASN A 118 -0.92 -18.13 -7.50
N LYS A 119 -0.02 -18.98 -8.00
CA LYS A 119 1.41 -19.00 -7.64
C LYS A 119 2.26 -19.00 -8.91
N THR A 120 3.40 -18.34 -8.83
CA THR A 120 4.48 -18.37 -9.82
C THR A 120 5.77 -18.80 -9.12
N ASP A 121 6.84 -19.00 -9.88
CA ASP A 121 8.16 -19.33 -9.31
C ASP A 121 8.69 -18.20 -8.40
N ASP A 122 8.33 -16.95 -8.71
CA ASP A 122 8.85 -15.76 -8.03
C ASP A 122 7.94 -15.22 -6.91
N GLY A 123 6.69 -15.68 -6.82
CA GLY A 123 5.73 -15.10 -5.89
C GLY A 123 4.33 -15.68 -5.94
N LYS A 124 3.40 -15.01 -5.27
CA LYS A 124 2.02 -15.45 -5.15
C LYS A 124 1.04 -14.30 -5.34
N TRP A 125 -0.06 -14.60 -6.00
CA TRP A 125 -1.17 -13.68 -6.19
C TRP A 125 -2.25 -13.90 -5.13
N PHE A 126 -2.70 -12.79 -4.57
CA PHE A 126 -3.75 -12.70 -3.57
C PHE A 126 -4.88 -11.80 -4.06
N TYR A 127 -6.11 -12.11 -3.69
CA TYR A 127 -7.27 -11.23 -3.88
C TYR A 127 -7.97 -10.98 -2.55
N LYS A 128 -8.74 -9.90 -2.48
CA LYS A 128 -9.64 -9.64 -1.36
C LYS A 128 -10.94 -9.03 -1.88
N ARG A 129 -12.07 -9.56 -1.41
CA ARG A 129 -13.38 -8.93 -1.56
C ARG A 129 -13.59 -7.90 -0.44
N LEU A 130 -14.16 -6.75 -0.78
CA LEU A 130 -14.33 -5.57 0.06
C LEU A 130 -15.70 -5.52 0.74
#